data_AF-A0A9D3VW00-F1
#
_entry.id   AF-A0A9D3VW00-F1
#
_cell.length_a   1.000
_cell.length_b   1.000
_cell.length_c   1.000
_cell.angle_alpha   90.00
_cell.angle_beta   90.00
_cell.angle_gamma   90.00
#
_symmetry.space_group_name_H-M   'P 1'
#
loop_
_entity.id
_entity.type
_entity.pdbx_description
1 polymer ?
#
loop_
_entity_poly.entity_id
_entity_poly.type
_entity_poly.pdbx_seq_one_letter_code
_entity_poly.pdbx_strand_id
1 'polypeptide(L)'
;MQDKPHPPPEGRLPDATKGVDHLRCHKERSGFEGPRTTNPLIFDNSYFKELLTGEKDVLLQLPTDKVLLSDPVFRPLVNKYAADEDAFFADYTEAHLKLSELGFADA
;
A
#
# COMPACT_ATOMS: atom_id res chain seq x y z
N MET A 1 -25.97 2.38 -15.19
CA MET A 1 -24.81 1.50 -14.94
C MET A 1 -24.69 0.55 -16.11
N GLN A 2 -23.67 0.74 -16.96
CA GLN A 2 -23.39 -0.19 -18.06
C GLN A 2 -22.13 -0.97 -17.70
N ASP A 3 -22.25 -2.30 -17.69
CA ASP A 3 -21.10 -3.16 -17.50
C ASP A 3 -20.06 -2.95 -18.61
N LYS A 4 -18.80 -3.15 -18.26
CA LYS A 4 -17.72 -3.10 -19.25
C LYS A 4 -17.94 -4.20 -20.28
N PRO A 5 -17.77 -3.91 -21.59
CA PRO A 5 -18.05 -4.87 -22.66
C PRO A 5 -17.05 -6.03 -22.74
N HIS A 6 -15.90 -5.92 -22.07
CA HIS A 6 -14.86 -6.93 -22.06
C HIS A 6 -14.34 -7.18 -20.63
N PRO A 7 -14.06 -8.44 -20.27
CA PRO A 7 -13.47 -8.76 -18.98
C PRO A 7 -12.05 -8.17 -18.86
N PRO A 8 -11.57 -7.89 -17.64
CA PRO A 8 -10.19 -7.50 -17.42
C PRO A 8 -9.22 -8.58 -17.90
N PRO A 9 -8.02 -8.22 -18.38
CA PRO A 9 -6.98 -9.20 -18.68
C PRO A 9 -6.66 -10.10 -17.48
N GLU A 10 -6.56 -11.40 -17.73
CA GLU A 10 -6.33 -12.43 -16.73
C GLU A 10 -4.91 -12.35 -16.12
N GLY A 11 -4.72 -12.88 -14.91
CA GLY A 11 -3.42 -12.86 -14.21
C GLY A 11 -3.11 -11.60 -13.39
N ARG A 12 -3.99 -10.58 -13.41
CA ARG A 12 -3.94 -9.42 -12.50
C ARG A 12 -4.39 -9.73 -11.07
N LEU A 13 -5.32 -10.67 -10.92
CA LEU A 13 -5.88 -11.01 -9.62
C LEU A 13 -5.07 -12.11 -8.92
N PRO A 14 -5.01 -12.10 -7.57
CA PRO A 14 -4.42 -13.19 -6.82
C PRO A 14 -5.19 -14.51 -6.99
N ASP A 15 -4.49 -15.63 -6.90
CA ASP A 15 -5.08 -16.96 -6.96
C ASP A 15 -5.81 -17.29 -5.65
N ALA A 16 -7.12 -17.51 -5.73
CA ALA A 16 -7.98 -17.79 -4.57
C ALA A 16 -7.62 -19.10 -3.83
N THR A 17 -6.85 -20.00 -4.46
CA THR A 17 -6.48 -21.29 -3.87
C THR A 17 -5.20 -21.25 -3.03
N LYS A 18 -4.44 -20.15 -3.08
CA LYS A 18 -3.08 -20.09 -2.52
C LYS A 18 -2.97 -19.45 -1.13
N GLY A 19 -4.11 -19.19 -0.47
CA GLY A 19 -4.15 -18.69 0.91
C GLY A 19 -3.63 -17.26 1.10
N VAL A 20 -3.61 -16.79 2.35
CA VAL A 20 -3.35 -15.37 2.68
C VAL A 20 -1.90 -14.92 2.42
N ASP A 21 -0.94 -15.83 2.50
CA ASP A 21 0.46 -15.52 2.21
C ASP A 21 0.67 -15.18 0.73
N HIS A 22 -0.15 -15.76 -0.14
CA HIS A 22 -0.21 -15.39 -1.55
C HIS A 22 -0.80 -14.00 -1.78
N LEU A 23 -1.40 -13.31 -0.80
CA LEU A 23 -1.89 -11.94 -0.99
C LEU A 23 -0.82 -10.89 -0.65
N ARG A 24 0.34 -11.31 -0.13
CA ARG A 24 1.44 -10.43 0.28
C ARG A 24 2.40 -10.18 -0.88
N CYS A 25 3.61 -9.69 -0.58
CA CYS A 25 4.68 -9.64 -1.58
C CYS A 25 4.98 -11.06 -2.07
N HIS A 26 4.72 -11.30 -3.35
CA HIS A 26 4.94 -12.59 -3.99
C HIS A 26 6.41 -12.75 -4.35
N LYS A 27 7.18 -13.50 -3.56
CA LYS A 27 8.59 -13.77 -3.82
C LYS A 27 8.88 -14.21 -5.26
N GLU A 28 8.02 -15.07 -5.81
CA GLU A 28 8.18 -15.59 -7.18
C GLU A 28 7.96 -14.53 -8.28
N ARG A 29 7.25 -13.42 -7.97
CA ARG A 29 6.97 -12.34 -8.93
C ARG A 29 7.83 -11.09 -8.68
N SER A 30 8.05 -10.72 -7.42
CA SER A 30 8.75 -9.49 -7.03
C SER A 30 10.12 -9.73 -6.41
N GLY A 31 10.44 -10.97 -5.98
CA GLY A 31 11.67 -11.28 -5.25
C GLY A 31 11.63 -10.99 -3.75
N PHE A 32 10.52 -10.47 -3.22
CA PHE A 32 10.38 -10.04 -1.83
C PHE A 32 9.32 -10.84 -1.06
N GLU A 33 9.55 -11.09 0.22
CA GLU A 33 8.65 -11.81 1.12
C GLU A 33 8.79 -11.22 2.54
N GLY A 34 7.69 -11.13 3.28
CA GLY A 34 7.69 -10.66 4.67
C GLY A 34 6.64 -9.59 4.96
N PRO A 35 6.34 -9.36 6.25
CA PRO A 35 5.41 -8.31 6.67
C PRO A 35 6.07 -6.93 6.54
N ARG A 36 5.26 -5.92 6.16
CA ARG A 36 5.72 -4.52 6.13
C ARG A 36 5.63 -3.81 7.48
N THR A 37 4.82 -4.35 8.40
CA THR A 37 4.69 -3.85 9.77
C THR A 37 4.64 -4.98 10.79
N THR A 38 4.93 -4.65 12.05
CA THR A 38 4.90 -5.63 13.16
C THR A 38 3.52 -6.28 13.33
N ASN A 39 2.44 -5.52 13.07
CA ASN A 39 1.05 -5.99 13.12
C ASN A 39 0.37 -5.77 11.75
N PRO A 40 0.56 -6.69 10.77
CA PRO A 40 0.14 -6.46 9.39
C PRO A 40 -1.38 -6.47 9.17
N LEU A 41 -2.17 -6.78 10.20
CA LEU A 41 -3.64 -6.80 10.15
C LEU A 41 -4.28 -5.53 10.72
N ILE A 42 -3.49 -4.60 11.23
CA ILE A 42 -3.96 -3.34 11.81
C ILE A 42 -3.71 -2.23 10.78
N PHE A 43 -4.74 -1.45 10.50
CA PHE A 43 -4.63 -0.26 9.68
C PHE A 43 -4.34 0.94 10.57
N ASP A 44 -3.07 1.28 10.69
CA ASP A 44 -2.52 2.36 11.52
C ASP A 44 -1.36 3.07 10.79
N ASN A 45 -0.70 4.02 11.45
CA ASN A 45 0.46 4.71 10.89
C ASN A 45 1.82 4.03 11.17
N SER A 46 1.83 2.77 11.65
CA SER A 46 3.06 2.06 12.03
C SER A 46 4.04 1.92 10.87
N TYR A 47 3.55 1.76 9.64
CA TYR A 47 4.35 1.74 8.42
C TYR A 47 5.25 2.97 8.28
N PHE A 48 4.71 4.18 8.46
CA PHE A 48 5.48 5.42 8.33
C PHE A 48 6.48 5.59 9.47
N LYS A 49 6.10 5.20 10.69
CA LYS A 49 6.99 5.18 11.85
C LYS A 49 8.17 4.25 11.63
N GLU A 50 7.92 3.03 11.18
CA GLU A 50 8.94 2.02 10.94
C GLU A 50 9.88 2.43 9.79
N LEU A 51 9.36 3.06 8.74
CA LEU A 51 10.15 3.60 7.64
C LEU A 51 11.18 4.64 8.11
N LEU A 52 10.82 5.49 9.09
CA LEU A 52 11.73 6.47 9.67
C LEU A 52 12.76 5.86 10.65
N THR A 53 12.46 4.71 11.26
CA THR A 53 13.39 4.02 12.18
C THR A 53 14.53 3.29 11.47
N GLY A 54 14.46 3.14 10.14
CA GLY A 54 15.44 2.42 9.34
C GLY A 54 15.13 0.93 9.17
N GLU A 55 16.04 0.21 8.52
CA GLU A 55 15.86 -1.22 8.23
C GLU A 55 15.92 -2.06 9.52
N LYS A 56 14.95 -2.97 9.65
CA LYS A 56 14.93 -4.02 10.67
C LYS A 56 14.92 -5.35 9.96
N ASP A 57 15.73 -6.31 10.41
CA ASP A 57 15.89 -7.62 9.75
C ASP A 57 14.58 -8.41 9.57
N VAL A 58 13.54 -8.08 10.35
CA VAL A 58 12.23 -8.74 10.34
C VAL A 58 11.14 -8.01 9.54
N LEU A 59 11.37 -6.77 9.11
CA LEU A 59 10.37 -5.98 8.38
C LEU A 59 10.82 -5.71 6.95
N LEU A 60 9.93 -6.01 6.01
CA LEU A 60 10.18 -5.80 4.59
C LEU A 60 10.09 -4.30 4.25
N GLN A 61 11.19 -3.72 3.80
CA GLN A 61 11.23 -2.39 3.18
C GLN A 61 11.65 -2.53 1.72
N LEU A 62 10.77 -2.17 0.80
CA LEU A 62 11.08 -2.23 -0.63
C LEU A 62 11.99 -1.06 -1.04
N PRO A 63 12.77 -1.19 -2.13
CA PRO A 63 13.52 -0.05 -2.67
C PRO A 63 12.63 1.16 -2.95
N THR A 64 11.39 0.95 -3.38
CA THR A 64 10.39 2.02 -3.58
C THR A 64 10.02 2.74 -2.28
N ASP A 65 9.94 2.01 -1.17
CA ASP A 65 9.62 2.59 0.13
C ASP A 65 10.77 3.50 0.60
N LYS A 66 12.02 3.10 0.34
CA LYS A 66 13.21 3.92 0.62
C LYS A 66 13.24 5.21 -0.21
N VAL A 67 12.74 5.19 -1.45
CA VAL A 67 12.69 6.38 -2.30
C VAL A 67 11.80 7.47 -1.70
N LEU A 68 10.72 7.10 -1.00
CA LEU A 68 9.85 8.05 -0.28
C LEU A 68 10.62 8.87 0.76
N LEU A 69 11.72 8.32 1.30
CA LEU A 69 12.56 9.00 2.26
C LEU A 69 13.54 9.99 1.63
N SER A 70 13.94 9.75 0.38
CA SER A 70 14.88 10.60 -0.37
C SER A 70 14.19 11.67 -1.21
N ASP A 71 12.95 11.43 -1.63
CA ASP A 71 12.21 12.35 -2.48
C ASP A 71 11.74 13.57 -1.66
N PRO A 72 12.02 14.80 -2.12
CA PRO A 72 11.72 16.01 -1.35
C PRO A 72 10.22 16.32 -1.26
N VAL A 73 9.40 15.76 -2.14
CA VAL A 73 7.94 15.93 -2.14
C VAL A 73 7.30 14.90 -1.20
N PHE A 74 7.76 13.66 -1.22
CA PHE A 74 7.19 12.59 -0.39
C PHE A 74 7.73 12.57 1.04
N ARG A 75 8.97 13.01 1.28
CA ARG A 75 9.56 12.99 2.62
C ARG A 75 8.74 13.79 3.66
N PRO A 76 8.24 15.00 3.36
CA PRO A 76 7.34 15.72 4.26
C PRO A 76 6.06 14.94 4.59
N LEU A 77 5.47 14.22 3.62
CA LEU A 77 4.27 13.41 3.85
C LEU A 77 4.57 12.22 4.76
N VAL A 78 5.71 11.54 4.57
CA VAL A 78 6.15 10.46 5.46
C VAL A 78 6.30 10.97 6.89
N ASN A 79 6.96 12.12 7.07
CA ASN A 79 7.12 12.72 8.39
C ASN A 79 5.77 13.13 9.01
N LYS A 80 4.85 13.72 8.21
CA LYS A 80 3.49 14.10 8.64
C LYS A 80 2.74 12.88 9.17
N TYR A 81 2.63 11.82 8.38
CA TYR A 81 1.85 10.64 8.74
C TYR A 81 2.47 9.82 9.86
N ALA A 82 3.80 9.79 9.99
CA ALA A 82 4.45 9.16 11.12
C ALA A 82 4.16 9.89 12.45
N ALA A 83 4.01 11.22 12.41
CA ALA A 83 3.74 12.06 13.58
C ALA A 83 2.24 12.15 13.93
N ASP A 84 1.36 12.07 12.93
CA ASP A 84 -0.08 12.30 13.07
C ASP A 84 -0.87 11.23 12.30
N GLU A 85 -1.52 10.34 13.06
CA GLU A 85 -2.33 9.25 12.52
C GLU A 85 -3.69 9.72 12.00
N ASP A 86 -4.31 10.70 12.66
CA ASP A 86 -5.59 11.25 12.23
C ASP A 86 -5.46 11.92 10.86
N ALA A 87 -4.35 12.64 10.65
CA ALA A 87 -4.04 13.24 9.36
C ALA A 87 -3.77 12.20 8.27
N PHE A 88 -3.20 11.04 8.62
CA PHE A 88 -3.06 9.92 7.68
C PHE A 88 -4.43 9.35 7.30
N PHE A 89 -5.30 9.08 8.27
CA PHE A 89 -6.62 8.53 8.01
C PHE A 89 -7.51 9.48 7.20
N ALA A 90 -7.46 10.79 7.48
CA ALA A 90 -8.19 11.80 6.72
C ALA A 90 -7.77 11.80 5.24
N ASP A 91 -6.47 11.89 4.96
CA ASP A 91 -5.94 11.92 3.60
C ASP A 91 -6.16 10.57 2.88
N TYR A 92 -6.02 9.45 3.59
CA TYR A 92 -6.29 8.11 3.02
C TYR A 92 -7.75 7.97 2.61
N THR A 93 -8.69 8.44 3.44
CA THR A 93 -10.13 8.37 3.14
C THR A 93 -10.46 9.13 1.86
N GLU A 94 -9.93 10.34 1.70
CA GLU A 94 -10.13 11.15 0.50
C GLU A 94 -9.53 10.49 -0.75
N ALA A 95 -8.29 10.00 -0.65
CA ALA A 95 -7.62 9.34 -1.77
C ALA A 95 -8.30 8.03 -2.16
N HIS A 96 -8.75 7.23 -1.18
CA HIS A 96 -9.44 5.97 -1.42
C HIS A 96 -10.82 6.20 -2.04
N LEU A 97 -11.55 7.24 -1.61
CA LEU A 97 -12.81 7.63 -2.24
C LEU A 97 -12.59 7.95 -3.73
N LYS A 98 -11.66 8.84 -4.04
CA LYS A 98 -11.31 9.18 -5.44
C LYS A 98 -10.90 7.97 -6.26
N LEU A 99 -10.12 7.06 -5.67
CA LEU A 99 -9.70 5.84 -6.35
C LEU A 99 -10.88 4.88 -6.59
N SER A 100 -11.79 4.77 -5.63
CA SER A 100 -12.98 3.92 -5.74
C SER A 100 -13.99 4.44 -6.77
N GLU A 101 -14.03 5.75 -6.97
CA GLU A 101 -14.88 6.42 -7.97
C GLU A 101 -14.19 6.58 -9.34
N LEU A 102 -12.91 6.20 -9.46
CA LEU A 102 -12.14 6.34 -10.69
C LEU A 102 -12.70 5.43 -11.80
N GLY A 103 -13.37 6.05 -12.79
CA GLY A 103 -14.10 5.36 -13.86
C GLY A 103 -15.61 5.54 -13.81
N PHE A 104 -16.12 6.27 -12.83
CA PHE A 104 -17.47 6.84 -12.83
C PHE A 104 -17.42 8.16 -13.63
N ALA A 105 -17.79 8.13 -14.91
CA ALA A 105 -18.09 9.36 -15.63
C ALA A 105 -19.49 9.83 -15.20
N ASP A 106 -19.65 11.14 -14.99
CA ASP A 106 -20.92 11.79 -14.60
C ASP A 106 -22.13 11.17 -15.32
N ALA A 107 -23.15 10.86 -14.54
CA ALA A 107 -24.47 10.45 -15.02
C ALA A 107 -25.25 11.65 -15.59
#